data_AF-A0A933M211-F1
#
_entry.id   AF-A0A933M211-F1
#
_cell.length_a   1.000
_cell.length_b   1.000
_cell.length_c   1.000
_cell.angle_alpha   90.00
_cell.angle_beta   90.00
_cell.angle_gamma   90.00
#
_symmetry.space_group_name_H-M   'P 1'
#
loop_
_entity.id
_entity.type
_entity.pdbx_description
1 polymer ?
#
loop_
_entity_poly.entity_id
_entity_poly.type
_entity_poly.pdbx_seq_one_letter_code
_entity_poly.pdbx_strand_id
1 'polypeptide(L)'
;MKCPNCGYENRANFKFCKKCGNDLTLPPAWFPTWKWHLKTLSWIYLILIAVFFIASYFLRKLPPPYHIRKIPDEMTPWLHPHKVPPP
;
A
#
# COMPACT_ATOMS: atom_id res chain seq x y z
N MET A 1 -11.94 -3.47 -30.08
CA MET A 1 -11.04 -2.93 -29.04
C MET A 1 -10.69 -1.48 -29.35
N LYS A 2 -10.76 -0.62 -28.35
CA LYS A 2 -10.41 0.80 -28.48
C LYS A 2 -8.89 0.95 -28.42
N CYS A 3 -8.29 1.70 -29.35
CA CYS A 3 -6.86 1.96 -29.32
C CYS A 3 -6.51 2.84 -28.11
N PRO A 4 -5.57 2.44 -27.24
CA PRO A 4 -5.20 3.22 -26.05
C PRO A 4 -4.50 4.54 -26.39
N ASN A 5 -3.96 4.67 -27.60
CA ASN A 5 -3.24 5.87 -28.03
C ASN A 5 -4.18 6.93 -28.65
N CYS A 6 -5.03 6.55 -29.61
CA CYS A 6 -5.88 7.51 -30.34
C CYS A 6 -7.40 7.37 -30.09
N GLY A 7 -7.82 6.39 -29.30
CA GLY A 7 -9.22 6.15 -28.96
C GLY A 7 -10.10 5.57 -30.08
N TYR A 8 -9.53 5.23 -31.25
CA TYR A 8 -10.30 4.65 -32.37
C TYR A 8 -10.74 3.21 -32.08
N GLU A 9 -11.96 2.85 -32.48
CA GLU A 9 -12.48 1.48 -32.35
C GLU A 9 -11.98 0.59 -33.48
N ASN A 10 -11.08 -0.35 -33.15
CA ASN A 10 -10.58 -1.36 -34.08
C ASN A 10 -11.32 -2.70 -33.84
N ARG A 11 -11.40 -3.54 -34.87
CA ARG A 11 -11.86 -4.94 -34.70
C ARG A 11 -10.86 -5.70 -33.82
N ALA A 12 -11.33 -6.68 -33.05
CA ALA A 12 -10.51 -7.36 -32.04
C ALA A 12 -9.24 -8.05 -32.59
N ASN A 13 -9.27 -8.50 -33.85
CA ASN A 13 -8.17 -9.27 -34.45
C ASN A 13 -7.08 -8.41 -35.13
N PHE A 14 -7.14 -7.08 -35.01
CA PHE A 14 -6.18 -6.19 -35.66
C PHE A 14 -4.90 -6.06 -34.84
N LYS A 15 -3.75 -6.37 -35.45
CA LYS A 15 -2.43 -6.18 -34.82
C LYS A 15 -2.05 -4.71 -34.71
N PHE A 16 -2.45 -3.87 -35.67
CA PHE A 16 -2.15 -2.44 -35.70
C PHE A 16 -3.43 -1.62 -35.77
N CYS A 17 -3.44 -0.45 -35.14
CA CYS A 17 -4.55 0.49 -35.23
C CYS A 17 -4.65 1.07 -36.65
N LYS A 18 -5.84 1.01 -37.26
CA LYS A 18 -6.08 1.58 -38.60
C LYS A 18 -5.86 3.10 -38.69
N LYS A 19 -6.02 3.82 -37.59
CA LYS A 19 -5.94 5.29 -37.57
C LYS A 19 -4.54 5.82 -37.30
N CYS A 20 -3.87 5.31 -36.26
CA CYS A 20 -2.57 5.83 -35.82
C CYS A 20 -1.39 4.86 -36.02
N GLY A 21 -1.63 3.64 -36.52
CA GLY A 21 -0.58 2.64 -36.72
C GLY A 21 -0.04 1.98 -35.45
N ASN A 22 -0.54 2.34 -34.25
CA ASN A 22 -0.06 1.78 -32.99
C ASN A 22 -0.28 0.26 -32.93
N ASP A 23 0.75 -0.48 -32.52
CA ASP A 23 0.65 -1.92 -32.28
C ASP A 23 -0.28 -2.18 -31.08
N LEU A 24 -1.31 -2.99 -31.29
CA LEU A 24 -2.33 -3.35 -30.30
C LEU A 24 -1.99 -4.65 -29.57
N THR A 25 -0.93 -5.34 -29.97
CA THR A 25 -0.44 -6.58 -29.33
C THR A 25 0.52 -6.29 -28.17
N LEU A 26 1.16 -5.13 -28.20
CA LEU A 26 2.05 -4.69 -27.14
C LEU A 26 1.27 -3.98 -26.03
N PRO A 27 1.63 -4.22 -24.75
CA PRO A 27 1.12 -3.40 -23.66
C PRO A 27 1.54 -1.93 -23.88
N PRO A 28 0.74 -0.97 -23.45
CA PRO A 28 1.07 0.44 -23.64
C PRO A 28 2.37 0.78 -22.89
N ALA A 29 3.17 1.69 -23.47
CA ALA A 29 4.51 2.03 -22.94
C ALA A 29 4.51 2.58 -21.50
N TRP A 30 3.37 3.06 -21.01
CA TRP A 30 3.22 3.53 -19.64
C TRP A 30 2.93 2.39 -18.64
N PHE A 31 2.63 1.17 -19.10
CA PHE A 31 2.25 0.08 -18.21
C PHE A 31 3.47 -0.39 -17.39
N PRO A 32 3.42 -0.31 -16.05
CA PRO A 32 4.57 -0.65 -15.24
C PRO A 32 4.84 -2.15 -15.24
N THR A 33 6.12 -2.51 -15.33
CA THR A 33 6.54 -3.92 -15.26
C THR A 33 6.47 -4.45 -13.83
N TRP A 34 6.59 -5.76 -13.65
CA TRP A 34 6.68 -6.38 -12.31
C TRP A 34 7.82 -5.80 -11.46
N LYS A 35 8.98 -5.53 -12.08
CA LYS A 35 10.13 -4.91 -11.41
C LYS A 35 9.81 -3.50 -10.91
N TRP A 36 9.03 -2.73 -11.68
CA TRP A 36 8.55 -1.42 -11.25
C TRP A 36 7.64 -1.55 -10.02
N HIS A 37 6.67 -2.46 -10.06
CA HIS A 37 5.75 -2.69 -8.95
C HIS A 37 6.49 -3.09 -7.66
N LEU A 38 7.44 -4.03 -7.75
CA LEU A 38 8.24 -4.43 -6.59
C LEU A 38 9.05 -3.27 -6.00
N LYS A 39 9.67 -2.45 -6.85
CA LYS A 39 10.44 -1.28 -6.39
C LYS A 39 9.52 -0.26 -5.72
N THR A 40 8.39 0.05 -6.34
CA THR A 40 7.39 1.01 -5.83
C THR A 40 6.82 0.54 -4.50
N LEU A 41 6.39 -0.73 -4.41
CA LEU A 41 5.85 -1.30 -3.17
C LEU A 41 6.91 -1.34 -2.07
N SER A 42 8.14 -1.74 -2.38
CA SER A 42 9.26 -1.72 -1.44
C SER A 42 9.45 -0.32 -0.82
N TRP A 43 9.50 0.72 -1.64
CA TRP A 43 9.60 2.10 -1.15
C TRP A 43 8.41 2.53 -0.30
N ILE A 44 7.18 2.24 -0.72
CA ILE A 44 5.96 2.56 0.04
C ILE A 44 6.02 1.92 1.43
N TYR A 45 6.32 0.62 1.52
CA TYR A 45 6.38 -0.07 2.80
C TYR A 45 7.54 0.42 3.67
N LEU A 46 8.72 0.67 3.10
CA LEU A 46 9.85 1.22 3.85
C LEU A 46 9.52 2.60 4.46
N ILE A 47 8.85 3.47 3.70
CA ILE A 47 8.42 4.78 4.18
C ILE A 47 7.37 4.64 5.29
N LEU A 48 6.34 3.80 5.09
CA LEU A 48 5.31 3.56 6.10
C LEU A 48 5.89 3.03 7.41
N ILE A 49 6.82 2.07 7.32
CA ILE A 49 7.52 1.50 8.47
C ILE A 49 8.33 2.58 9.19
N ALA A 50 9.13 3.37 8.46
CA ALA A 50 9.91 4.44 9.05
C ALA A 50 9.03 5.49 9.74
N VAL A 51 7.97 5.95 9.07
CA VAL A 51 7.00 6.90 9.63
C VAL A 51 6.34 6.34 10.90
N PHE A 52 5.92 5.06 10.89
CA PHE A 52 5.34 4.42 12.07
C PHE A 52 6.30 4.42 13.27
N PHE A 53 7.56 4.01 13.07
CA PHE A 53 8.53 3.97 14.16
C PHE A 53 8.90 5.37 14.65
N ILE A 54 9.04 6.34 13.74
CA ILE A 54 9.29 7.74 14.09
C ILE A 54 8.13 8.29 14.91
N ALA A 55 6.90 8.15 14.43
CA ALA A 55 5.71 8.61 15.15
C ALA A 55 5.59 7.93 16.51
N SER A 56 5.76 6.60 16.58
CA SER A 56 5.75 5.83 17.83
C SER A 56 6.81 6.32 18.82
N TYR A 57 8.03 6.61 18.35
CA TYR A 57 9.11 7.17 19.17
C TYR A 57 8.72 8.54 19.75
N PHE A 58 8.18 9.44 18.93
CA PHE A 58 7.75 10.76 19.39
C PHE A 58 6.55 10.71 20.33
N LEU A 59 5.52 9.91 20.01
CA LEU A 59 4.33 9.75 20.85
C LEU A 59 4.67 9.21 22.24
N ARG A 60 5.65 8.31 22.33
CA ARG A 60 6.15 7.78 23.62
C ARG A 60 6.85 8.82 24.49
N LYS A 61 7.37 9.90 23.90
CA LYS A 61 8.04 10.99 24.61
C LYS A 61 7.12 12.11 25.07
N LEU A 62 5.83 12.07 24.71
CA LEU A 62 4.91 13.15 25.06
C LEU A 62 4.71 13.25 26.58
N PRO A 63 4.75 14.47 27.16
CA PRO A 63 4.46 14.67 28.58
C PRO A 63 2.96 14.47 28.88
N PRO A 64 2.60 14.28 30.16
CA PRO A 64 1.19 14.30 30.57
C PRO A 64 0.49 15.60 30.13
N PRO A 65 -0.77 15.53 29.63
CA PRO A 65 -1.69 14.39 29.65
C PRO A 65 -1.64 13.49 28.40
N TYR A 66 -0.75 13.74 27.44
CA TYR A 66 -0.73 13.06 26.14
C TYR A 66 0.15 11.81 26.07
N HIS A 67 0.77 11.42 27.19
CA HIS A 67 1.50 10.16 27.27
C HIS A 67 0.55 8.98 27.03
N ILE A 68 1.06 7.92 26.38
CA ILE A 68 0.28 6.71 26.13
C ILE A 68 -0.09 6.06 27.47
N ARG A 69 -1.38 6.02 27.78
CA ARG A 69 -1.90 5.41 29.01
C ARG A 69 -1.73 3.89 28.92
N LYS A 70 -1.06 3.30 29.90
CA LYS A 70 -1.07 1.84 30.10
C LYS A 70 -2.36 1.47 30.81
N ILE A 71 -3.11 0.53 30.23
CA ILE A 71 -4.29 -0.04 30.88
C ILE A 71 -3.77 -1.09 31.86
N PRO A 72 -4.07 -0.98 33.16
CA PRO A 72 -3.66 -1.99 34.14
C PRO A 72 -4.34 -3.32 33.83
N ASP A 73 -3.60 -4.41 34.02
CA ASP A 73 -4.05 -5.76 33.68
C ASP A 73 -5.33 -6.16 34.49
N GLU A 74 -5.51 -5.63 35.69
CA GLU A 74 -6.71 -5.80 36.53
C GLU A 74 -8.00 -5.28 35.88
N MET A 75 -7.92 -4.18 35.12
CA MET A 75 -9.07 -3.61 34.41
C MET A 75 -9.38 -4.34 33.11
N THR A 76 -8.41 -5.08 32.57
CA THR A 76 -8.60 -5.85 31.32
C THR A 76 -8.06 -7.28 31.43
N PRO A 77 -8.65 -8.14 32.30
CA PRO A 77 -8.18 -9.51 32.47
C PRO A 77 -8.26 -10.35 31.18
N TRP A 78 -9.27 -10.07 30.33
CA TRP A 78 -9.44 -10.71 29.03
C TRP A 78 -8.37 -10.33 28.00
N LEU A 79 -7.68 -9.20 28.18
CA LEU A 79 -6.63 -8.73 27.27
C LEU A 79 -5.29 -9.46 27.54
N HIS A 80 -5.03 -9.80 28.80
CA HIS A 80 -3.81 -10.49 29.24
C HIS A 80 -4.13 -11.63 30.25
N PRO A 81 -4.84 -12.69 29.82
CA PRO A 81 -5.41 -13.70 30.73
C PRO A 81 -4.35 -14.52 31.49
N HIS A 82 -3.13 -14.59 30.98
CA HIS A 82 -2.02 -15.32 31.59
C HIS A 82 -1.28 -14.52 32.68
N LYS A 83 -1.57 -13.23 32.82
CA LYS A 83 -0.91 -12.38 33.82
C LYS A 83 -1.68 -12.29 35.14
N VAL A 84 -2.97 -12.60 35.11
CA VAL A 84 -3.84 -12.49 36.29
C VAL A 84 -3.89 -13.86 36.95
N PRO A 85 -3.48 -14.01 38.23
CA PRO A 85 -3.62 -15.27 38.94
C PRO A 85 -5.12 -15.62 39.07
N PRO A 86 -5.47 -16.92 39.09
CA PRO A 86 -6.84 -17.31 39.38
C PRO A 86 -7.25 -16.78 40.77
N PRO A 87 -8.51 -16.38 40.95
CA PRO A 87 -9.02 -15.82 42.20
C PRO A 87 -9.03 -16.84 43.35
#